data_AF-A0A7C7SFI0-F1
#
_entry.id   AF-A0A7C7SFI0-F1
#
_cell.length_a   1.000
_cell.length_b   1.000
_cell.length_c   1.000
_cell.angle_alpha   90.00
_cell.angle_beta   90.00
_cell.angle_gamma   90.00
#
_symmetry.space_group_name_H-M   'P 1'
#
loop_
_entity.id
_entity.type
_entity.pdbx_description
1 polymer ?
#
loop_
_entity_poly.entity_id
_entity_poly.type
_entity_poly.pdbx_seq_one_letter_code
_entity_poly.pdbx_strand_id
1 'polypeptide(L)'
;MTTRRTRRLATGALVAVVTVVAATGAHAQLRFDRGQNVVPVYEGWEENSDGTFTMVFGYLNRNYEEMPEAAIGPENRFEPGPADRGQPTRFYPRRQQFIFRVQVPADWGEKDLVWTLTSHGRTDQALGSLWPSWEIDDGVIKANRGMGINGAPADNQVPSIAIP
;
A
#
# COMPACT_ATOMS: atom_id res chain seq x y z
N MET A 1 49.45 57.23 -54.61
CA MET A 1 50.06 56.22 -53.72
C MET A 1 49.92 56.78 -52.31
N THR A 2 49.22 56.20 -51.33
CA THR A 2 49.04 54.78 -50.98
C THR A 2 47.76 54.63 -50.14
N THR A 3 47.03 53.53 -50.38
CA THR A 3 45.79 53.09 -49.74
C THR A 3 46.04 52.49 -48.34
N ARG A 4 45.14 52.73 -47.36
CA ARG A 4 44.40 51.70 -46.58
C ARG A 4 43.76 52.26 -45.31
N ARG A 5 42.43 52.05 -45.19
CA ARG A 5 41.66 52.08 -43.94
C ARG A 5 41.88 50.78 -43.17
N THR A 6 41.89 50.85 -41.83
CA THR A 6 41.52 49.72 -40.97
C THR A 6 40.91 50.21 -39.65
N ARG A 7 39.99 49.41 -39.11
CA ARG A 7 38.98 49.68 -38.07
C ARG A 7 39.30 48.87 -36.78
N ARG A 8 38.55 49.16 -35.68
CA ARG A 8 38.14 48.31 -34.52
C ARG A 8 39.17 48.13 -33.38
N LEU A 9 38.86 47.95 -32.07
CA LEU A 9 37.69 47.70 -31.18
C LEU A 9 38.13 48.08 -29.72
N ALA A 10 37.28 48.46 -28.76
CA ALA A 10 36.67 47.63 -27.68
C ALA A 10 36.51 48.56 -26.44
N THR A 11 35.52 48.47 -25.55
CA THR A 11 35.45 47.46 -24.48
C THR A 11 34.07 47.55 -23.81
N GLY A 12 33.29 46.46 -23.87
CA GLY A 12 32.06 46.30 -23.10
C GLY A 12 32.37 45.67 -21.74
N ALA A 13 31.79 46.20 -20.66
CA ALA A 13 31.84 45.58 -19.34
C ALA A 13 30.61 44.69 -19.14
N LEU A 14 30.82 43.38 -19.14
CA LEU A 14 29.81 42.36 -18.89
C LEU A 14 29.76 42.09 -17.37
N VAL A 15 28.65 42.42 -16.71
CA VAL A 15 28.39 42.03 -15.31
C VAL A 15 27.86 40.60 -15.31
N ALA A 16 28.65 39.65 -14.82
CA ALA A 16 28.23 38.26 -14.64
C ALA A 16 27.45 38.13 -13.33
N VAL A 17 26.14 37.93 -13.41
CA VAL A 17 25.29 37.54 -12.28
C VAL A 17 25.44 36.03 -12.08
N VAL A 18 26.05 35.61 -10.97
CA VAL A 18 26.10 34.21 -10.55
C VAL A 18 24.84 33.93 -9.73
N THR A 19 23.84 33.30 -10.32
CA THR A 19 22.71 32.71 -9.60
C THR A 19 23.12 31.36 -9.01
N VAL A 20 23.32 31.31 -7.70
CA VAL A 20 23.41 30.03 -6.98
C VAL A 20 22.00 29.45 -6.88
N VAL A 21 21.66 28.50 -7.73
CA VAL A 21 20.46 27.68 -7.58
C VAL A 21 20.77 26.65 -6.50
N ALA A 22 20.23 26.84 -5.29
CA ALA A 22 20.21 25.79 -4.28
C ALA A 22 19.27 24.68 -4.79
N ALA A 23 19.84 23.57 -5.26
CA ALA A 23 19.06 22.38 -5.56
C ALA A 23 18.50 21.83 -4.25
N THR A 24 17.23 22.13 -3.96
CA THR A 24 16.47 21.38 -2.98
C THR A 24 16.32 19.96 -3.52
N GLY A 25 17.17 19.06 -3.03
CA GLY A 25 17.08 17.65 -3.39
C GLY A 25 15.67 17.15 -3.10
N ALA A 26 14.93 16.77 -4.14
CA ALA A 26 13.71 16.02 -3.95
C ALA A 26 14.09 14.73 -3.23
N HIS A 27 13.62 14.54 -2.00
CA HIS A 27 13.68 13.25 -1.34
C HIS A 27 12.80 12.29 -2.15
N ALA A 28 13.43 11.59 -3.10
CA ALA A 28 12.78 10.49 -3.80
C ALA A 28 12.29 9.50 -2.73
N GLN A 29 11.06 9.02 -2.90
CA GLN A 29 10.55 7.96 -2.05
C GLN A 29 11.56 6.81 -2.06
N LEU A 30 12.06 6.43 -0.87
CA LEU A 30 13.10 5.41 -0.73
C LEU A 30 12.64 4.14 -1.44
N ARG A 31 13.35 3.79 -2.51
CA ARG A 31 13.12 2.59 -3.32
C ARG A 31 14.15 1.54 -2.89
N PHE A 32 13.65 0.36 -2.52
CA PHE A 32 14.49 -0.80 -2.24
C PHE A 32 14.17 -1.89 -3.25
N ASP A 33 15.18 -2.38 -3.96
CA ASP A 33 14.96 -3.52 -4.86
C ASP A 33 14.88 -4.84 -4.07
N ARG A 34 15.56 -4.95 -2.92
CA ARG A 34 15.68 -6.14 -2.07
C ARG A 34 15.91 -5.81 -0.58
N GLY A 35 15.79 -6.82 0.29
CA GLY A 35 16.22 -6.81 1.69
C GLY A 35 15.24 -6.17 2.66
N GLN A 36 14.05 -5.75 2.20
CA GLN A 36 13.00 -5.22 3.06
C GLN A 36 11.97 -6.30 3.41
N ASN A 37 11.36 -6.18 4.58
CA ASN A 37 10.32 -7.08 5.03
C ASN A 37 9.01 -6.96 4.20
N VAL A 38 8.20 -8.00 4.30
CA VAL A 38 6.81 -8.05 3.85
C VAL A 38 5.92 -7.74 5.05
N VAL A 39 4.94 -6.87 4.85
CA VAL A 39 3.97 -6.47 5.89
C VAL A 39 2.61 -7.09 5.56
N PRO A 40 2.06 -7.98 6.40
CA PRO A 40 0.70 -8.47 6.25
C PRO A 40 -0.29 -7.32 6.51
N VAL A 41 -1.43 -7.36 5.83
CA VAL A 41 -2.46 -6.32 5.91
C VAL A 41 -3.83 -6.99 6.05
N TYR A 42 -4.60 -6.56 7.04
CA TYR A 42 -6.02 -6.85 7.11
C TYR A 42 -6.75 -5.82 6.27
N GLU A 43 -7.53 -6.28 5.29
CA GLU A 43 -8.22 -5.41 4.33
C GLU A 43 -9.68 -5.17 4.72
N GLY A 44 -10.23 -5.97 5.63
CA GLY A 44 -11.60 -5.87 6.13
C GLY A 44 -12.33 -7.21 6.12
N TRP A 45 -13.64 -7.18 6.33
CA TRP A 45 -14.50 -8.37 6.34
C TRP A 45 -15.80 -8.17 5.58
N GLU A 46 -16.36 -9.28 5.10
CA GLU A 46 -17.65 -9.36 4.38
C GLU A 46 -18.59 -10.27 5.20
N GLU A 47 -19.86 -9.89 5.40
CA GLU A 47 -20.89 -10.79 5.93
C GLU A 47 -21.35 -11.76 4.83
N ASN A 48 -21.46 -13.05 5.15
CA ASN A 48 -21.98 -14.06 4.24
C ASN A 48 -23.48 -14.28 4.48
N SER A 49 -24.21 -14.76 3.47
CA SER A 49 -25.66 -14.98 3.57
C SER A 49 -26.08 -16.06 4.58
N ASP A 50 -25.15 -16.91 5.01
CA ASP A 50 -25.34 -17.92 6.05
C ASP A 50 -25.01 -17.42 7.47
N GLY A 51 -24.71 -16.13 7.61
CA GLY A 51 -24.36 -15.46 8.88
C GLY A 51 -22.91 -15.67 9.31
N THR A 52 -22.11 -16.41 8.54
CA THR A 52 -20.66 -16.45 8.76
C THR A 52 -19.99 -15.18 8.22
N PHE A 53 -18.70 -15.00 8.51
CA PHE A 53 -17.95 -13.85 8.02
C PHE A 53 -16.75 -14.28 7.20
N THR A 54 -16.41 -13.49 6.19
CA THR A 54 -15.22 -13.66 5.37
C THR A 54 -14.24 -12.53 5.65
N MET A 55 -13.12 -12.84 6.29
CA MET A 55 -12.02 -11.89 6.52
C MET A 55 -11.07 -11.88 5.32
N VAL A 56 -10.71 -10.67 4.87
CA VAL A 56 -9.92 -10.46 3.66
C VAL A 56 -8.55 -9.91 4.02
N PHE A 57 -7.51 -10.48 3.42
CA PHE A 57 -6.13 -10.12 3.72
C PHE A 57 -5.35 -9.79 2.45
N GLY A 58 -4.31 -8.97 2.65
CA GLY A 58 -3.36 -8.56 1.65
C GLY A 58 -1.96 -8.40 2.25
N TYR A 59 -1.01 -7.94 1.46
CA TYR A 59 0.31 -7.60 1.98
C TYR A 59 0.98 -6.49 1.19
N LEU A 60 1.98 -5.87 1.81
CA LEU A 60 2.95 -5.01 1.13
C LEU A 60 4.31 -5.67 1.16
N ASN A 61 4.79 -6.09 -0.01
CA ASN A 61 6.21 -6.33 -0.20
C ASN A 61 6.89 -5.00 -0.52
N ARG A 62 7.75 -4.54 0.39
CA ARG A 62 8.44 -3.25 0.27
C ARG A 62 9.52 -3.25 -0.83
N ASN A 63 9.91 -4.44 -1.30
CA ASN A 63 10.87 -4.62 -2.39
C ASN A 63 10.23 -4.38 -3.77
N TYR A 64 11.07 -4.02 -4.74
CA TYR A 64 10.67 -3.85 -6.14
C TYR A 64 11.05 -5.04 -7.03
N GLU A 65 12.02 -5.87 -6.63
CA GLU A 65 12.43 -7.06 -7.39
C GLU A 65 12.31 -8.34 -6.58
N GLU A 66 12.78 -8.33 -5.33
CA GLU A 66 12.80 -9.54 -4.50
C GLU A 66 11.39 -10.04 -4.19
N MET A 67 11.24 -11.36 -4.26
CA MET A 67 10.04 -12.07 -3.84
C MET A 67 10.38 -12.98 -2.66
N PRO A 68 10.34 -12.46 -1.41
CA PRO A 68 10.60 -13.30 -0.24
C PRO A 68 9.65 -14.49 -0.20
N GLU A 69 10.12 -15.59 0.40
CA GLU A 69 9.33 -16.79 0.63
C GLU A 69 9.28 -17.07 2.13
N ALA A 70 8.12 -17.51 2.62
CA ALA A 70 7.93 -17.95 3.99
C ALA A 70 6.92 -19.12 3.99
N ALA A 71 7.40 -20.32 4.29
CA ALA A 71 6.55 -21.50 4.38
C ALA A 71 5.59 -21.39 5.58
N ILE A 72 4.45 -22.07 5.48
CA ILE A 72 3.49 -22.15 6.59
C ILE A 72 4.18 -22.74 7.82
N GLY A 73 4.06 -22.06 8.96
CA GLY A 73 4.77 -22.41 10.18
C GLY A 73 4.91 -21.24 11.14
N PRO A 74 5.85 -21.29 12.10
CA PRO A 74 6.02 -20.23 13.09
C PRO A 74 6.16 -18.83 12.50
N GLU A 75 6.78 -18.72 11.33
CA GLU A 75 7.04 -17.45 10.63
C GLU A 75 5.93 -17.04 9.66
N ASN A 76 4.93 -17.89 9.40
CA ASN A 76 3.81 -17.58 8.53
C ASN A 76 2.58 -18.38 8.97
N ARG A 77 1.79 -17.84 9.91
CA ARG A 77 0.68 -18.56 10.54
C ARG A 77 -0.48 -17.66 10.93
N PHE A 78 -1.64 -18.29 11.06
CA PHE A 78 -2.80 -17.72 11.73
C PHE A 78 -2.98 -18.21 13.16
N GLU A 79 -3.46 -17.30 14.00
CA GLU A 79 -3.94 -17.57 15.35
C GLU A 79 -5.28 -16.84 15.58
N PRO A 80 -6.31 -17.49 16.15
CA PRO A 80 -6.36 -18.89 16.56
C PRO A 80 -6.38 -19.85 15.36
N GLY A 81 -5.92 -21.08 15.62
CA GLY A 81 -5.69 -22.09 14.59
C GLY A 81 -6.95 -22.51 13.80
N PRO A 82 -6.78 -23.20 12.65
CA PRO A 82 -5.52 -23.73 12.15
C PRO A 82 -4.54 -22.66 11.67
N ALA A 83 -3.24 -22.96 11.74
CA ALA A 83 -2.17 -22.06 11.32
C ALA A 83 -2.17 -21.83 9.81
N ASP A 84 -2.52 -22.87 9.04
CA ASP A 84 -2.75 -22.78 7.60
C ASP A 84 -4.20 -22.41 7.31
N ARG A 85 -4.40 -21.30 6.61
CA ARG A 85 -5.69 -20.85 6.10
C ARG A 85 -5.60 -20.40 4.64
N GLY A 86 -4.59 -20.89 3.90
CA GLY A 86 -4.37 -20.53 2.50
C GLY A 86 -3.64 -19.20 2.29
N GLN A 87 -2.94 -18.69 3.30
CA GLN A 87 -2.08 -17.52 3.12
C GLN A 87 -0.92 -17.79 2.14
N PRO A 88 -0.45 -16.77 1.40
CA PRO A 88 0.66 -16.92 0.46
C PRO A 88 1.95 -17.36 1.16
N THR A 89 2.76 -18.15 0.44
CA THR A 89 4.12 -18.55 0.85
C THR A 89 5.22 -17.90 0.01
N ARG A 90 4.86 -17.18 -1.05
CA ARG A 90 5.75 -16.37 -1.89
C ARG A 90 5.14 -14.99 -2.12
N PHE A 91 5.91 -13.95 -1.86
CA PHE A 91 5.40 -12.58 -1.79
C PHE A 91 5.88 -11.75 -2.97
N TYR A 92 5.00 -11.50 -3.94
CA TYR A 92 5.28 -10.68 -5.12
C TYR A 92 5.55 -9.22 -4.72
N PRO A 93 6.32 -8.45 -5.52
CA PRO A 93 6.65 -7.08 -5.19
C PRO A 93 5.40 -6.21 -5.01
N ARG A 94 5.59 -5.12 -4.24
CA ARG A 94 4.61 -4.06 -4.04
C ARG A 94 3.36 -4.51 -3.29
N ARG A 95 2.30 -3.70 -3.38
CA ARG A 95 1.04 -3.92 -2.66
C ARG A 95 0.22 -4.97 -3.40
N GLN A 96 -0.23 -5.96 -2.65
CA GLN A 96 -1.09 -7.04 -3.10
C GLN A 96 -2.36 -6.96 -2.24
N GLN A 97 -3.39 -6.24 -2.73
CA GLN A 97 -4.63 -5.98 -1.98
C GLN A 97 -5.68 -7.07 -2.23
N PHE A 98 -6.40 -7.43 -1.17
CA PHE A 98 -7.57 -8.34 -1.23
C PHE A 98 -7.27 -9.67 -1.94
N ILE A 99 -6.14 -10.30 -1.62
CA ILE A 99 -5.63 -11.43 -2.40
C ILE A 99 -6.04 -12.80 -1.88
N PHE A 100 -6.40 -12.94 -0.61
CA PHE A 100 -6.97 -14.17 -0.09
C PHE A 100 -8.01 -13.89 0.99
N ARG A 101 -8.85 -14.90 1.22
CA ARG A 101 -10.05 -14.82 2.05
C ARG A 101 -10.03 -15.97 3.05
N VAL A 102 -10.44 -15.67 4.27
CA VAL A 102 -10.54 -16.63 5.36
C VAL A 102 -11.92 -16.53 5.97
N GLN A 103 -12.69 -17.61 5.90
CA GLN A 103 -13.99 -17.68 6.54
C GLN A 103 -13.84 -17.96 8.04
N VAL A 104 -14.63 -17.26 8.86
CA VAL A 104 -14.79 -17.46 10.29
C VAL A 104 -16.27 -17.68 10.62
N PRO A 105 -16.60 -18.46 11.66
CA PRO A 105 -17.98 -18.83 11.99
C PRO A 105 -18.82 -17.62 12.46
N ALA A 106 -20.14 -17.78 12.43
CA ALA A 106 -21.11 -16.75 12.82
C ALA A 106 -20.99 -16.31 14.30
N ASP A 107 -20.46 -17.18 15.17
CA ASP A 107 -20.24 -16.93 16.59
C ASP A 107 -18.81 -16.43 16.90
N TRP A 108 -18.12 -15.86 15.91
CA TRP A 108 -16.75 -15.34 16.08
C TRP A 108 -16.66 -14.29 17.19
N GLY A 109 -17.66 -13.40 17.26
CA GLY A 109 -17.74 -12.34 18.25
C GLY A 109 -16.62 -11.32 18.12
N GLU A 110 -16.08 -10.87 19.26
CA GLU A 110 -15.04 -9.82 19.34
C GLU A 110 -13.61 -10.37 19.24
N LYS A 111 -13.43 -11.59 18.76
CA LYS A 111 -12.11 -12.22 18.62
C LYS A 111 -11.37 -11.64 17.42
N ASP A 112 -10.04 -11.63 17.52
CA ASP A 112 -9.18 -11.34 16.37
C ASP A 112 -8.67 -12.62 15.73
N LEU A 113 -8.66 -12.63 14.39
CA LEU A 113 -7.85 -13.56 13.62
C LEU A 113 -6.54 -12.88 13.24
N VAL A 114 -5.43 -13.35 13.80
CA VAL A 114 -4.11 -12.74 13.67
C VAL A 114 -3.27 -13.49 12.64
N TRP A 115 -2.91 -12.83 11.54
CA TRP A 115 -1.89 -13.33 10.62
C TRP A 115 -0.52 -12.82 11.06
N THR A 116 0.39 -13.73 11.40
CA THR A 116 1.79 -13.41 11.71
C THR A 116 2.68 -13.77 10.53
N LEU A 117 3.53 -12.83 10.12
CA LEU A 117 4.52 -13.02 9.06
C LEU A 117 5.90 -12.50 9.49
N THR A 118 6.90 -13.36 9.43
CA THR A 118 8.32 -13.01 9.60
C THR A 118 9.03 -13.07 8.27
N SER A 119 9.71 -11.99 7.89
CA SER A 119 10.55 -11.93 6.69
C SER A 119 11.72 -10.99 6.93
N HIS A 120 12.90 -11.34 6.41
CA HIS A 120 14.14 -10.58 6.65
C HIS A 120 14.39 -10.29 8.14
N GLY A 121 14.12 -11.28 9.00
CA GLY A 121 14.31 -11.19 10.45
C GLY A 121 13.34 -10.24 11.18
N ARG A 122 12.34 -9.68 10.49
CA ARG A 122 11.32 -8.82 11.07
C ARG A 122 9.97 -9.51 11.04
N THR A 123 9.28 -9.49 12.18
CA THR A 123 7.93 -10.01 12.34
C THR A 123 6.92 -8.87 12.33
N ASP A 124 5.90 -9.00 11.51
CA ASP A 124 4.75 -8.10 11.45
C ASP A 124 3.45 -8.91 11.55
N GLN A 125 2.36 -8.26 11.96
CA GLN A 125 1.06 -8.90 12.16
C GLN A 125 -0.08 -8.10 11.56
N ALA A 126 -1.09 -8.80 11.05
CA ALA A 126 -2.38 -8.23 10.68
C ALA A 126 -3.47 -8.81 11.59
N LEU A 127 -4.21 -7.95 12.28
CA LEU A 127 -5.28 -8.33 13.20
C LEU A 127 -6.61 -8.14 12.48
N GLY A 128 -7.28 -9.26 12.20
CA GLY A 128 -8.59 -9.29 11.58
C GLY A 128 -9.71 -9.31 12.62
N SER A 129 -10.42 -8.20 12.75
CA SER A 129 -11.55 -8.04 13.67
C SER A 129 -12.84 -7.76 12.90
N LEU A 130 -13.98 -8.14 13.48
CA LEU A 130 -15.32 -7.85 12.92
C LEU A 130 -15.86 -6.49 13.35
N TRP A 131 -15.01 -5.47 13.52
CA TRP A 131 -15.53 -4.14 13.85
C TRP A 131 -16.29 -3.57 12.66
N PRO A 132 -17.45 -2.92 12.87
CA PRO A 132 -18.28 -2.39 11.77
C PRO A 132 -17.52 -1.44 10.83
N SER A 133 -16.53 -0.70 11.32
CA SER A 133 -15.72 0.20 10.50
C SER A 133 -14.78 -0.51 9.50
N TRP A 134 -14.59 -1.82 9.66
CA TRP A 134 -13.77 -2.66 8.77
C TRP A 134 -14.60 -3.51 7.82
N GLU A 135 -15.92 -3.35 7.82
CA GLU A 135 -16.78 -4.01 6.84
C GLU A 135 -16.47 -3.49 5.43
N ILE A 136 -16.35 -4.39 4.46
CA ILE A 136 -16.07 -4.06 3.07
C ILE A 136 -17.11 -4.70 2.16
N ASP A 137 -17.30 -4.08 1.01
CA ASP A 137 -18.09 -4.61 -0.08
C ASP A 137 -17.32 -4.53 -1.42
N ASP A 138 -17.95 -5.04 -2.48
CA ASP A 138 -17.39 -5.02 -3.83
C ASP A 138 -17.08 -3.58 -4.31
N GLY A 139 -17.85 -2.59 -3.88
CA GLY A 139 -17.62 -1.18 -4.16
C GLY A 139 -16.33 -0.65 -3.55
N VAL A 140 -16.08 -0.93 -2.27
CA VAL A 140 -14.84 -0.59 -1.56
C VAL A 140 -13.64 -1.24 -2.24
N ILE A 141 -13.75 -2.52 -2.59
CA ILE A 141 -12.66 -3.26 -3.26
C ILE A 141 -12.35 -2.64 -4.63
N LYS A 142 -13.37 -2.34 -5.44
CA LYS A 142 -13.21 -1.70 -6.76
C LYS A 142 -12.57 -0.32 -6.65
N ALA A 143 -13.02 0.50 -5.69
CA ALA A 143 -12.47 1.83 -5.45
C ALA A 143 -10.98 1.76 -5.10
N ASN A 144 -10.58 0.84 -4.23
CA ASN A 144 -9.18 0.63 -3.84
C ASN A 144 -8.31 0.07 -4.98
N ARG A 145 -8.88 -0.77 -5.86
CA ARG A 145 -8.17 -1.31 -7.03
C ARG A 145 -8.12 -0.37 -8.24
N GLY A 146 -8.62 0.86 -8.09
CA GLY A 146 -8.64 1.85 -9.18
C GLY A 146 -9.63 1.54 -10.30
N MET A 147 -10.63 0.68 -10.04
CA MET A 147 -11.66 0.29 -11.00
C MET A 147 -12.88 1.21 -10.99
N GLY A 148 -12.80 2.34 -10.28
CA GLY A 148 -13.90 3.29 -10.09
C GLY A 148 -14.85 2.88 -8.96
N ILE A 149 -15.81 3.76 -8.64
CA ILE A 149 -16.75 3.61 -7.51
C ILE A 149 -18.12 3.03 -7.93
N ASN A 150 -18.22 2.44 -9.13
CA ASN A 150 -19.46 1.80 -9.58
C ASN A 150 -19.74 0.55 -8.72
N GLY A 151 -20.68 0.69 -7.78
CA GLY A 151 -21.01 -0.35 -6.79
C GLY A 151 -20.64 -0.01 -5.35
N ALA A 152 -20.20 1.23 -5.05
CA ALA A 152 -20.06 1.71 -3.66
C ALA A 152 -21.39 1.59 -2.88
N PRO A 153 -21.35 1.43 -1.55
CA PRO A 153 -22.56 1.30 -0.74
C PRO A 153 -23.52 2.47 -1.01
N ALA A 154 -24.73 2.17 -1.48
CA ALA A 154 -25.70 3.18 -1.88
C ALA A 154 -26.24 3.99 -0.68
N ASP A 155 -26.08 3.47 0.53
CA ASP A 155 -26.43 4.08 1.81
C ASP A 155 -25.34 5.00 2.38
N ASN A 156 -24.12 4.99 1.81
CA ASN A 156 -23.05 5.91 2.16
C ASN A 156 -23.28 7.30 1.53
N GLN A 157 -24.34 7.98 1.98
CA GLN A 157 -24.70 9.32 1.54
C GLN A 157 -23.98 10.38 2.39
N VAL A 158 -23.76 11.56 1.80
CA VAL A 158 -23.22 12.71 2.57
C VAL A 158 -24.16 13.03 3.75
N PRO A 159 -23.63 13.26 4.97
CA PRO A 159 -24.47 13.65 6.10
C PRO A 159 -25.22 14.95 5.79
N SER A 160 -26.54 14.96 5.95
CA SER A 160 -27.35 16.18 5.84
C SER A 160 -27.69 16.72 7.23
N ILE A 161 -27.30 17.97 7.50
CA ILE A 161 -27.76 18.71 8.69
C ILE A 161 -28.89 19.64 8.24
N ALA A 162 -30.09 19.47 8.80
CA ALA A 162 -31.16 20.46 8.69
C ALA A 162 -31.07 21.39 9.90
N ILE A 163 -30.85 22.68 9.67
CA ILE A 163 -30.93 23.71 10.71
C ILE A 163 -32.43 24.09 10.84
N PRO A 164 -33.01 24.09 12.05
CA PRO A 164 -34.41 24.43 12.28
C PRO A 164 -34.74 25.90 11.95
#